data_AF-A0A7J5XBM2-F1
#
_entry.id   AF-A0A7J5XBM2-F1
#
_cell.length_a   1.000
_cell.length_b   1.000
_cell.length_c   1.000
_cell.angle_alpha   90.00
_cell.angle_beta   90.00
_cell.angle_gamma   90.00
#
_symmetry.space_group_name_H-M   'P 1'
#
loop_
_entity.id
_entity.type
_entity.pdbx_description
1 polymer ?
#
loop_
_entity_poly.entity_id
_entity_poly.type
_entity_poly.pdbx_seq_one_letter_code
_entity_poly.pdbx_strand_id
1 'polypeptide(L)'
;MDCEYIEDYFKRGFTTDEILNLLADSHGVVLSKRTLERILSKKQLWRRKNKTDVAEVATFIEQQLETSGQCHGYRWMHQKCWLHGIVTDRETVRILLQLLDGEGVDLRSRNRLRRRIYHSCGPNYVWHIDGYDKLKPFGIAISGCIDGFSRKMIWLEAYKTNKDPKIIAGYFMDAVINAGGCPARLRLDLGTENGHMAEMQQFLHFSENQAETDNVTFGPSTGNQRIERWWLTLRSECVQFWMDLFDKLSVDGYFSDNFLDKVRQIHNSRSPHGRPSILHAVPHLYGGRDCLHHVDLEKVQVCLDECVFKDFPCDEDVFHICVDLMSEYNLKLTNDVFETVNLYIALRQLINNELDH
;
A
#
# COMPACT_ATOMS: atom_id res chain seq x y z
N MET A 1 -13.44 -35.75 -36.24
CA MET A 1 -13.39 -34.53 -35.40
C MET A 1 -12.49 -34.74 -34.18
N ASP A 2 -12.56 -35.89 -33.51
CA ASP A 2 -11.88 -36.16 -32.23
C ASP A 2 -10.34 -36.08 -32.24
N CYS A 3 -9.69 -36.25 -33.39
CA CYS A 3 -8.22 -36.29 -33.49
C CYS A 3 -7.54 -34.92 -33.45
N GLU A 4 -8.23 -33.82 -33.76
CA GLU A 4 -7.65 -32.48 -33.72
C GLU A 4 -7.52 -31.97 -32.28
N TYR A 5 -8.54 -32.19 -31.44
CA TYR A 5 -8.51 -31.83 -30.02
C TYR A 5 -7.43 -32.59 -29.23
N ILE A 6 -7.23 -33.88 -29.54
CA ILE A 6 -6.16 -34.68 -28.93
C ILE A 6 -4.79 -34.06 -29.21
N GLU A 7 -4.56 -33.61 -30.44
CA GLU A 7 -3.29 -33.02 -30.86
C GLU A 7 -3.07 -31.64 -30.25
N ASP A 8 -4.12 -30.80 -30.22
CA ASP A 8 -4.09 -29.49 -29.57
C ASP A 8 -3.81 -29.61 -28.06
N TYR A 9 -4.54 -30.48 -27.36
CA TYR A 9 -4.31 -30.70 -25.92
C TYR A 9 -2.93 -31.31 -25.64
N PHE A 10 -2.45 -32.19 -26.51
CA PHE A 10 -1.08 -32.71 -26.39
C PHE A 10 -0.04 -31.60 -26.54
N LYS A 11 -0.19 -30.72 -27.54
CA LYS A 11 0.72 -29.58 -27.78
C LYS A 11 0.69 -28.55 -26.64
N ARG A 12 -0.46 -28.37 -25.98
CA ARG A 12 -0.62 -27.51 -24.79
C ARG A 12 0.01 -28.08 -23.51
N GLY A 13 0.51 -29.31 -23.54
CA GLY A 13 1.25 -29.91 -22.43
C GLY A 13 0.41 -30.69 -21.42
N PHE A 14 -0.89 -30.92 -21.70
CA PHE A 14 -1.73 -31.74 -20.84
C PHE A 14 -1.21 -33.18 -20.76
N THR A 15 -1.31 -33.77 -19.57
CA THR A 15 -1.02 -35.18 -19.31
C THR A 15 -2.05 -36.09 -19.98
N THR A 16 -1.73 -37.37 -20.13
CA THR A 16 -2.65 -38.33 -20.77
C THR A 16 -3.99 -38.40 -20.04
N ASP A 17 -3.99 -38.34 -18.71
CA ASP A 17 -5.22 -38.42 -17.92
C ASP A 17 -6.03 -37.10 -17.99
N GLU A 18 -5.37 -35.94 -18.04
CA GLU A 18 -6.05 -34.64 -18.28
C GLU A 18 -6.67 -34.56 -19.67
N ILE A 19 -6.00 -35.06 -20.71
CA ILE A 19 -6.54 -35.11 -22.07
C ILE A 19 -7.83 -35.96 -22.09
N LEU A 20 -7.85 -37.10 -21.39
CA LEU A 20 -9.04 -37.95 -21.31
C LEU A 20 -10.21 -37.22 -20.64
N ASN A 21 -9.97 -36.53 -19.52
CA ASN A 21 -11.00 -35.78 -18.81
C ASN A 21 -11.52 -34.61 -19.65
N LEU A 22 -10.64 -33.85 -20.29
CA LEU A 22 -11.03 -32.72 -21.14
C LEU A 22 -11.83 -33.17 -22.37
N LEU A 23 -11.49 -34.31 -22.96
CA LEU A 23 -12.28 -34.88 -24.06
C LEU A 23 -13.67 -35.31 -23.60
N ALA A 24 -13.78 -35.93 -22.42
CA ALA A 24 -15.07 -36.34 -21.86
C ALA A 24 -15.94 -35.13 -21.50
N ASP A 25 -15.38 -34.16 -20.76
CA ASP A 25 -16.14 -33.04 -20.20
C ASP A 25 -16.45 -31.95 -21.23
N SER A 26 -15.49 -31.61 -22.09
CA SER A 26 -15.62 -30.47 -23.02
C SER A 26 -16.14 -30.86 -24.41
N HIS A 27 -15.97 -32.13 -24.82
CA HIS A 27 -16.31 -32.59 -26.17
C HIS A 27 -17.23 -33.81 -26.19
N GLY A 28 -17.59 -34.36 -25.02
CA GLY A 28 -18.44 -35.56 -24.92
C GLY A 28 -17.77 -36.83 -25.47
N VAL A 29 -16.45 -36.82 -25.65
CA VAL A 29 -15.68 -37.93 -26.25
C VAL A 29 -15.02 -38.76 -25.15
N VAL A 30 -15.54 -39.97 -24.92
CA VAL A 30 -14.98 -40.90 -23.93
C VAL A 30 -14.03 -41.89 -24.60
N LEU A 31 -12.74 -41.81 -24.26
CA LEU A 31 -11.71 -42.72 -24.75
C LEU A 31 -11.08 -43.52 -23.60
N SER A 32 -10.60 -44.73 -23.91
CA SER A 32 -9.69 -45.42 -22.99
C SER A 32 -8.27 -44.87 -23.13
N LYS A 33 -7.50 -44.92 -22.04
CA LYS A 33 -6.08 -44.54 -22.02
C LYS A 33 -5.27 -45.22 -23.12
N ARG A 34 -5.51 -46.51 -23.34
CA ARG A 34 -4.83 -47.32 -24.38
C ARG A 34 -5.17 -46.84 -25.78
N THR A 35 -6.41 -46.41 -26.03
CA THR A 35 -6.82 -45.84 -27.31
C THR A 35 -6.15 -44.49 -27.55
N LEU A 36 -6.11 -43.62 -26.53
CA LEU A 36 -5.42 -42.32 -26.62
C LEU A 36 -3.92 -42.51 -26.89
N GLU A 37 -3.23 -43.39 -26.17
CA GLU A 37 -1.81 -43.70 -26.38
C GLU A 37 -1.54 -44.23 -27.81
N ARG A 38 -2.43 -45.08 -28.34
CA ARG A 38 -2.32 -45.56 -29.72
C ARG A 38 -2.49 -44.44 -30.75
N ILE A 39 -3.41 -43.50 -30.50
CA ILE A 39 -3.62 -42.32 -31.37
C ILE A 39 -2.37 -41.43 -31.36
N LEU A 40 -1.85 -41.11 -30.18
CA LEU A 40 -0.62 -40.31 -30.01
C LEU A 40 0.57 -40.98 -30.70
N SER A 41 0.73 -42.30 -30.54
CA SER A 41 1.79 -43.07 -31.21
C SER A 41 1.65 -43.03 -32.73
N LYS A 42 0.44 -43.21 -33.27
CA LYS A 42 0.17 -43.16 -34.71
C LYS A 42 0.45 -41.78 -35.30
N LYS A 43 0.19 -40.71 -34.53
CA LYS A 43 0.50 -39.31 -34.88
C LYS A 43 1.95 -38.91 -34.58
N GLN A 44 2.79 -39.82 -34.10
CA GLN A 44 4.17 -39.52 -33.71
C GLN A 44 4.32 -38.39 -32.66
N LEU A 45 3.29 -38.19 -31.82
CA LEU A 45 3.28 -37.23 -30.72
C LEU A 45 3.87 -37.81 -29.44
N TRP A 46 5.19 -37.65 -29.26
CA TRP A 46 5.94 -38.32 -28.20
C TRP A 46 6.56 -37.27 -27.28
N ARG A 47 6.24 -37.32 -25.97
CA ARG A 47 6.72 -36.29 -25.02
C ARG A 47 8.22 -36.32 -24.76
N ARG A 48 8.92 -37.41 -25.10
CA ARG A 48 10.32 -37.66 -24.71
C ARG A 48 11.26 -38.10 -25.84
N LYS A 49 10.77 -38.34 -27.06
CA LYS A 49 11.57 -38.99 -28.12
C LYS A 49 11.94 -38.11 -29.32
N ASN A 50 11.49 -36.86 -29.37
CA ASN A 50 11.84 -35.89 -30.41
C ASN A 50 12.23 -34.56 -29.76
N LYS A 51 13.33 -34.54 -29.01
CA LYS A 51 13.77 -33.28 -28.38
C LYS A 51 14.29 -32.33 -29.45
N THR A 52 13.84 -31.08 -29.39
CA THR A 52 14.40 -29.98 -30.17
C THR A 52 15.87 -29.82 -29.81
N ASP A 53 16.70 -29.40 -30.77
CA ASP A 53 18.11 -29.19 -30.52
C ASP A 53 18.33 -28.17 -29.39
N VAL A 54 19.34 -28.42 -28.55
CA VAL A 54 19.58 -27.59 -27.36
C VAL A 54 19.93 -26.15 -27.75
N ALA A 55 20.58 -25.92 -28.91
CA ALA A 55 20.89 -24.59 -29.38
C ALA A 55 19.63 -23.82 -29.80
N GLU A 56 18.66 -24.48 -30.42
CA GLU A 56 17.36 -23.87 -30.75
C GLU A 56 16.57 -23.53 -29.48
N VAL A 57 16.62 -24.40 -28.46
CA VAL A 57 15.98 -24.11 -27.16
C VAL A 57 16.65 -22.92 -26.47
N ALA A 58 17.98 -22.85 -26.50
CA ALA A 58 18.74 -21.73 -25.94
C ALA A 58 18.39 -20.41 -26.66
N THR A 59 18.39 -20.42 -27.99
CA THR A 59 18.03 -19.25 -28.83
C THR A 59 16.63 -18.74 -28.50
N PHE A 60 15.65 -19.64 -28.34
CA PHE A 60 14.30 -19.25 -27.93
C PHE A 60 14.27 -18.64 -26.53
N ILE A 61 15.00 -19.22 -25.56
CA ILE A 61 15.07 -18.68 -24.20
C ILE A 61 15.71 -17.29 -24.22
N GLU A 62 16.80 -17.08 -24.95
CA GLU A 62 17.45 -15.77 -25.11
C GLU A 62 16.46 -14.72 -25.65
N GLN A 63 15.74 -15.02 -26.73
CA GLN A 63 14.71 -14.14 -27.29
C GLN A 63 13.59 -13.82 -26.28
N GLN A 64 13.19 -14.79 -25.46
CA GLN A 64 12.21 -14.54 -24.40
C GLN A 64 12.80 -13.64 -23.29
N LEU A 65 14.07 -13.81 -22.93
CA LEU A 65 14.74 -13.01 -21.90
C LEU A 65 14.89 -11.53 -22.30
N GLU A 66 14.97 -11.21 -23.59
CA GLU A 66 14.97 -9.82 -24.09
C GLU A 66 13.66 -9.05 -23.80
N THR A 67 12.59 -9.75 -23.40
CA THR A 67 11.26 -9.15 -23.19
C THR A 67 10.71 -9.46 -21.79
N SER A 68 9.41 -9.77 -21.66
CA SER A 68 8.78 -10.15 -20.40
C SER A 68 9.19 -11.55 -19.92
N GLY A 69 9.87 -12.34 -20.77
CA GLY A 69 10.38 -13.67 -20.45
C GLY A 69 11.37 -13.69 -19.29
N GLN A 70 12.13 -12.61 -19.08
CA GLN A 70 13.02 -12.44 -17.92
C GLN A 70 12.30 -12.51 -16.56
N CYS A 71 10.97 -12.38 -16.51
CA CYS A 71 10.23 -12.49 -15.26
C CYS A 71 9.76 -13.93 -14.96
N HIS A 72 9.90 -14.84 -15.92
CA HIS A 72 9.33 -16.19 -15.84
C HIS A 72 10.34 -17.21 -15.28
N GLY A 73 9.91 -18.00 -14.30
CA GLY A 73 10.69 -19.14 -13.82
C GLY A 73 10.71 -20.30 -14.82
N TYR A 74 11.60 -21.26 -14.61
CA TYR A 74 11.82 -22.39 -15.52
C TYR A 74 10.57 -23.21 -15.85
N ARG A 75 9.61 -23.32 -14.92
CA ARG A 75 8.33 -24.03 -15.17
C ARG A 75 7.49 -23.32 -16.23
N TRP A 76 7.41 -22.00 -16.14
CA TRP A 76 6.64 -21.20 -17.09
C TRP A 76 7.38 -21.06 -18.42
N MET A 77 8.70 -20.91 -18.39
CA MET A 77 9.51 -20.92 -19.60
C MET A 77 9.41 -22.27 -20.33
N HIS A 78 9.38 -23.38 -19.60
CA HIS A 78 9.15 -24.72 -20.17
C HIS A 78 7.79 -24.83 -20.86
N GLN A 79 6.74 -24.27 -20.27
CA GLN A 79 5.42 -24.20 -20.91
C GLN A 79 5.43 -23.34 -22.17
N LYS A 80 6.15 -22.21 -22.16
CA LYS A 80 6.33 -21.35 -23.35
C LYS A 80 7.02 -22.09 -24.49
N CYS A 81 8.06 -22.87 -24.19
CA CYS A 81 8.71 -23.73 -25.18
C CYS A 81 7.67 -24.65 -25.86
N TRP A 82 6.84 -25.34 -25.07
CA TRP A 82 5.82 -26.24 -25.59
C TRP A 82 4.77 -25.53 -26.47
N LEU A 83 4.29 -24.37 -26.03
CA LEU A 83 3.34 -23.56 -26.80
C LEU A 83 3.90 -23.09 -28.15
N HIS A 84 5.22 -22.96 -28.27
CA HIS A 84 5.92 -22.60 -29.52
C HIS A 84 6.46 -23.84 -30.26
N GLY A 85 6.02 -25.05 -29.90
CA GLY A 85 6.43 -26.29 -30.57
C GLY A 85 7.83 -26.79 -30.22
N ILE A 86 8.50 -26.18 -29.23
CA ILE A 86 9.83 -26.57 -28.77
C ILE A 86 9.69 -27.69 -27.74
N VAL A 87 10.12 -28.89 -28.13
CA VAL A 87 10.02 -30.10 -27.30
C VAL A 87 11.30 -30.23 -26.47
N THR A 88 11.20 -29.86 -25.19
CA THR A 88 12.32 -29.96 -24.25
C THR A 88 11.85 -30.42 -22.87
N ASP A 89 12.78 -30.87 -22.03
CA ASP A 89 12.50 -31.21 -20.64
C ASP A 89 12.74 -30.02 -19.71
N ARG A 90 12.11 -30.06 -18.53
CA ARG A 90 12.17 -28.96 -17.57
C ARG A 90 13.59 -28.71 -17.05
N GLU A 91 14.41 -29.75 -16.97
CA GLU A 91 15.76 -29.65 -16.41
C GLU A 91 16.69 -28.95 -17.40
N THR A 92 16.56 -29.25 -18.69
CA THR A 92 17.24 -28.53 -19.77
C THR A 92 16.90 -27.03 -19.73
N VAL A 93 15.62 -26.67 -19.59
CA VAL A 93 15.20 -25.26 -19.45
C VAL A 93 15.76 -24.62 -18.18
N ARG A 94 15.79 -25.35 -17.06
CA ARG A 94 16.33 -24.84 -15.79
C ARG A 94 17.83 -24.55 -15.90
N ILE A 95 18.59 -25.47 -16.50
CA ILE A 95 20.04 -25.33 -16.71
C ILE A 95 20.32 -24.17 -17.68
N LEU A 96 19.62 -24.10 -18.82
CA LEU A 96 19.78 -23.02 -19.79
C LEU A 96 19.43 -21.66 -19.18
N LEU A 97 18.36 -21.54 -18.40
CA LEU A 97 18.04 -20.29 -17.71
C LEU A 97 19.11 -19.89 -16.69
N GLN A 98 19.72 -20.83 -15.98
CA GLN A 98 20.82 -20.52 -15.05
C GLN A 98 22.08 -20.06 -15.80
N LEU A 99 22.35 -20.62 -16.99
CA LEU A 99 23.49 -20.25 -17.81
C LEU A 99 23.29 -18.88 -18.48
N LEU A 100 22.09 -18.60 -18.98
CA LEU A 100 21.76 -17.39 -19.73
C LEU A 100 21.40 -16.20 -18.83
N ASP A 101 20.74 -16.45 -17.69
CA ASP A 101 20.23 -15.45 -16.76
C ASP A 101 20.44 -15.90 -15.30
N GLY A 102 21.68 -16.25 -14.96
CA GLY A 102 22.03 -16.73 -13.61
C GLY A 102 21.67 -15.72 -12.53
N GLU A 103 21.92 -14.43 -12.76
CA GLU A 103 21.50 -13.36 -11.86
C GLU A 103 19.98 -13.31 -11.70
N GLY A 104 19.20 -13.36 -12.79
CA GLY A 104 17.75 -13.37 -12.70
C GLY A 104 17.20 -14.61 -12.00
N VAL A 105 17.82 -15.78 -12.17
CA VAL A 105 17.43 -17.00 -11.44
C VAL A 105 17.69 -16.84 -9.94
N ASP A 106 18.86 -16.32 -9.56
CA ASP A 106 19.19 -16.03 -8.17
C ASP A 106 18.30 -14.93 -7.56
N LEU A 107 17.92 -13.94 -8.35
CA LEU A 107 17.00 -12.89 -7.93
C LEU A 107 15.58 -13.45 -7.70
N ARG A 108 15.12 -14.37 -8.56
CA ARG A 108 13.79 -15.00 -8.46
C ARG A 108 13.72 -16.03 -7.31
N SER A 109 14.81 -16.76 -7.04
CA SER A 109 14.85 -17.75 -5.95
C SER A 109 14.72 -17.13 -4.55
N ARG A 110 15.04 -15.84 -4.42
CA ARG A 110 14.94 -15.09 -3.16
C ARG A 110 13.50 -14.78 -2.71
N ASN A 111 12.46 -15.18 -3.46
CA ASN A 111 11.03 -14.97 -3.13
C ASN A 111 10.70 -13.53 -2.69
N ARG A 112 11.35 -12.54 -3.30
CA ARG A 112 11.20 -11.13 -2.92
C ARG A 112 10.60 -10.34 -4.07
N LEU A 113 9.45 -9.73 -3.82
CA LEU A 113 8.76 -8.86 -4.78
C LEU A 113 9.70 -7.75 -5.28
N ARG A 114 9.79 -7.58 -6.60
CA ARG A 114 10.58 -6.52 -7.25
C ARG A 114 10.00 -5.17 -6.84
N ARG A 115 10.72 -4.40 -6.03
CA ARG A 115 10.28 -3.07 -5.57
C ARG A 115 10.39 -2.09 -6.73
N ARG A 116 9.34 -1.31 -6.97
CA ARG A 116 9.41 -0.12 -7.83
C ARG A 116 10.39 0.86 -7.17
N ILE A 117 11.40 1.31 -7.92
CA ILE A 117 12.29 2.36 -7.44
C ILE A 117 11.46 3.64 -7.40
N TYR A 118 11.24 4.16 -6.19
CA TYR A 118 10.56 5.44 -6.01
C TYR A 118 11.56 6.55 -6.34
N HIS A 119 11.38 7.18 -7.50
CA HIS A 119 12.15 8.34 -7.90
C HIS A 119 11.50 9.61 -7.34
N SER A 120 12.28 10.38 -6.56
CA SER A 120 11.91 11.72 -6.11
C SER A 120 13.10 12.64 -6.30
N CYS A 121 12.83 13.91 -6.66
CA CYS A 121 13.85 14.93 -6.87
C CYS A 121 14.44 15.48 -5.55
N GLY A 122 13.81 15.19 -4.40
CA GLY A 122 14.24 15.63 -3.09
C GLY A 122 13.06 15.90 -2.15
N PRO A 123 13.29 16.51 -0.97
CA PRO A 123 12.25 16.89 -0.03
C PRO A 123 11.26 17.86 -0.67
N ASN A 124 10.02 17.85 -0.19
CA ASN A 124 8.92 18.70 -0.64
C ASN A 124 8.54 18.47 -2.12
N TYR A 125 9.09 17.44 -2.77
CA TYR A 125 8.74 17.10 -4.13
C TYR A 125 7.36 16.44 -4.22
N VAL A 126 7.09 15.48 -3.32
CA VAL A 126 5.77 14.86 -3.19
C VAL A 126 5.46 14.66 -1.71
N TRP A 127 4.38 15.28 -1.25
CA TRP A 127 3.77 14.96 0.05
C TRP A 127 2.68 13.91 -0.13
N HIS A 128 2.71 12.90 0.72
CA HIS A 128 1.82 11.74 0.68
C HIS A 128 0.89 11.81 1.88
N ILE A 129 -0.41 11.98 1.63
CA ILE A 129 -1.42 12.15 2.69
C ILE A 129 -2.29 10.91 2.75
N ASP A 130 -2.62 10.48 3.96
CA ASP A 130 -3.48 9.31 4.20
C ASP A 130 -4.10 9.34 5.60
N GLY A 131 -5.21 8.61 5.75
CA GLY A 131 -5.91 8.41 7.01
C GLY A 131 -5.60 7.05 7.63
N TYR A 132 -5.40 7.01 8.93
CA TYR A 132 -5.20 5.79 9.69
C TYR A 132 -6.36 5.55 10.65
N ASP A 133 -7.18 4.56 10.30
CA ASP A 133 -8.48 4.29 10.93
C ASP A 133 -8.46 3.16 11.98
N LYS A 134 -7.30 2.60 12.37
CA LYS A 134 -7.27 1.45 13.29
C LYS A 134 -7.75 1.75 14.71
N LEU A 135 -7.71 3.02 15.12
CA LEU A 135 -8.24 3.47 16.41
C LEU A 135 -9.66 4.06 16.30
N LYS A 136 -10.24 4.07 15.09
CA LYS A 136 -11.59 4.59 14.83
C LYS A 136 -12.69 3.87 15.62
N PRO A 137 -12.58 2.56 15.93
CA PRO A 137 -13.51 1.91 16.87
C PRO A 137 -13.58 2.61 18.23
N PHE A 138 -12.50 3.27 18.66
CA PHE A 138 -12.41 4.02 19.91
C PHE A 138 -12.67 5.52 19.72
N GLY A 139 -13.23 5.93 18.57
CA GLY A 139 -13.51 7.32 18.24
C GLY A 139 -12.28 8.14 17.85
N ILE A 140 -11.13 7.51 17.57
CA ILE A 140 -9.88 8.20 17.24
C ILE A 140 -9.45 7.85 15.81
N ALA A 141 -9.53 8.82 14.91
CA ALA A 141 -8.95 8.74 13.58
C ALA A 141 -7.65 9.56 13.53
N ILE A 142 -6.63 9.06 12.82
CA ILE A 142 -5.35 9.77 12.68
C ILE A 142 -5.19 10.21 11.23
N SER A 143 -4.91 11.48 10.99
CA SER A 143 -4.49 11.99 9.69
C SER A 143 -2.98 12.14 9.67
N GLY A 144 -2.32 11.71 8.60
CA GLY A 144 -0.87 11.88 8.47
C GLY A 144 -0.47 12.36 7.09
N CYS A 145 0.68 13.04 7.07
CA CYS A 145 1.38 13.38 5.85
C CYS A 145 2.86 13.09 5.99
N ILE A 146 3.43 12.46 4.96
CA ILE A 146 4.85 12.13 4.92
C ILE A 146 5.50 12.64 3.65
N ASP A 147 6.70 13.17 3.78
CA ASP A 147 7.51 13.53 2.63
C ASP A 147 8.03 12.27 1.90
N GLY A 148 7.83 12.22 0.58
CA GLY A 148 8.14 11.05 -0.24
C GLY A 148 9.64 10.73 -0.37
N PHE A 149 10.51 11.73 -0.18
CA PHE A 149 11.97 11.58 -0.26
C PHE A 149 12.59 11.29 1.11
N SER A 150 12.47 12.24 2.03
CA SER A 150 13.09 12.24 3.36
C SER A 150 12.39 11.32 4.35
N ARG A 151 11.13 10.98 4.10
CA ARG A 151 10.27 10.22 5.04
C ARG A 151 10.00 10.96 6.35
N LYS A 152 10.25 12.27 6.38
CA LYS A 152 9.85 13.13 7.50
C LYS A 152 8.33 13.18 7.55
N MET A 153 7.76 12.95 8.73
CA MET A 153 6.35 13.26 8.97
C MET A 153 6.18 14.77 8.95
N ILE A 154 5.33 15.26 8.06
CA ILE A 154 5.00 16.67 7.95
C ILE A 154 3.96 17.02 9.02
N TRP A 155 2.93 16.18 9.16
CA TRP A 155 2.01 16.20 10.30
C TRP A 155 1.56 14.78 10.65
N LEU A 156 1.04 14.63 11.87
CA LEU A 156 0.43 13.41 12.38
C LEU A 156 -0.57 13.80 13.47
N GLU A 157 -1.83 13.96 13.10
CA GLU A 157 -2.86 14.55 13.96
C GLU A 157 -3.97 13.55 14.27
N ALA A 158 -4.38 13.48 15.54
CA ALA A 158 -5.47 12.62 16.00
C ALA A 158 -6.76 13.43 16.23
N TYR A 159 -7.88 12.94 15.68
CA TYR A 159 -9.16 13.61 15.75
C TYR A 159 -10.37 12.65 15.77
N LYS A 160 -11.56 13.16 16.11
CA LYS A 160 -12.81 12.37 16.21
C LYS A 160 -13.31 11.84 14.87
N THR A 161 -13.02 12.54 13.77
CA THR A 161 -13.44 12.14 12.42
C THR A 161 -12.47 12.63 11.35
N ASN A 162 -12.02 11.72 10.48
CA ASN A 162 -11.25 12.06 9.28
C ASN A 162 -12.15 12.32 8.05
N LYS A 163 -13.46 12.54 8.25
CA LYS A 163 -14.41 12.72 7.13
C LYS A 163 -14.62 14.17 6.72
N ASP A 164 -14.24 15.13 7.56
CA ASP A 164 -14.41 16.55 7.26
C ASP A 164 -13.22 17.04 6.39
N PRO A 165 -13.44 17.39 5.11
CA PRO A 165 -12.39 17.87 4.23
C PRO A 165 -11.71 19.14 4.76
N LYS A 166 -12.46 20.00 5.48
CA LYS A 166 -11.97 21.30 5.96
C LYS A 166 -10.95 21.17 7.08
N ILE A 167 -11.06 20.12 7.89
CA ILE A 167 -10.10 19.82 8.96
C ILE A 167 -8.78 19.33 8.36
N ILE A 168 -8.85 18.42 7.38
CA ILE A 168 -7.63 17.92 6.72
C ILE A 168 -6.96 19.05 5.91
N ALA A 169 -7.76 19.92 5.29
CA ALA A 169 -7.28 21.15 4.67
C ALA A 169 -6.57 22.07 5.69
N GLY A 170 -7.12 22.21 6.91
CA GLY A 170 -6.46 22.94 8.00
C GLY A 170 -5.07 22.40 8.33
N TYR A 171 -4.92 21.08 8.52
CA TYR A 171 -3.60 20.46 8.74
C TYR A 171 -2.62 20.70 7.58
N PHE A 172 -3.13 20.67 6.34
CA PHE A 172 -2.32 20.99 5.17
C PHE A 172 -1.86 22.46 5.19
N MET A 173 -2.75 23.41 5.49
CA MET A 173 -2.40 24.83 5.53
C MET A 173 -1.44 25.16 6.69
N ASP A 174 -1.61 24.56 7.87
CA ASP A 174 -0.65 24.66 8.96
C ASP A 174 0.74 24.17 8.53
N ALA A 175 0.81 23.05 7.80
CA ALA A 175 2.06 22.54 7.27
C ALA A 175 2.69 23.47 6.23
N VAL A 176 1.88 24.07 5.34
CA VAL A 176 2.34 25.05 4.34
C VAL A 176 2.92 26.29 5.02
N ILE A 177 2.24 26.81 6.04
CA ILE A 177 2.69 27.99 6.81
C ILE A 177 4.00 27.68 7.54
N ASN A 178 4.06 26.56 8.26
CA ASN A 178 5.24 26.15 9.01
C ASN A 178 6.45 25.88 8.11
N ALA A 179 6.23 25.39 6.89
CA ALA A 179 7.29 25.17 5.90
C ALA A 179 7.68 26.45 5.15
N GLY A 180 6.85 27.50 5.16
CA GLY A 180 7.02 28.71 4.33
C GLY A 180 6.76 28.46 2.84
N GLY A 181 5.97 27.44 2.52
CA GLY A 181 5.72 26.98 1.14
C GLY A 181 4.95 25.66 1.08
N CYS A 182 4.47 25.30 -0.11
CA CYS A 182 3.74 24.06 -0.38
C CYS A 182 4.61 23.06 -1.18
N PRO A 183 4.27 21.76 -1.20
CA PRO A 183 5.05 20.79 -1.97
C PRO A 183 4.89 21.02 -3.47
N ALA A 184 5.85 20.55 -4.28
CA ALA A 184 5.72 20.58 -5.73
C ALA A 184 4.55 19.72 -6.23
N ARG A 185 4.27 18.61 -5.54
CA ARG A 185 3.09 17.78 -5.80
C ARG A 185 2.47 17.26 -4.52
N LEU A 186 1.16 17.15 -4.53
CA LEU A 186 0.36 16.48 -3.53
C LEU A 186 -0.09 15.13 -4.06
N ARG A 187 0.12 14.05 -3.30
CA ARG A 187 -0.45 12.74 -3.60
C ARG A 187 -1.59 12.45 -2.64
N LEU A 188 -2.77 12.30 -3.20
CA LEU A 188 -4.02 12.03 -2.52
C LEU A 188 -4.60 10.70 -2.99
N ASP A 189 -5.37 10.03 -2.14
CA ASP A 189 -6.23 8.96 -2.61
C ASP A 189 -7.51 9.51 -3.25
N LEU A 190 -8.33 8.62 -3.81
CA LEU A 190 -9.62 8.99 -4.42
C LEU A 190 -10.74 9.14 -3.37
N GLY A 191 -10.41 9.67 -2.19
CA GLY A 191 -11.36 10.02 -1.13
C GLY A 191 -12.05 11.35 -1.37
N THR A 192 -13.31 11.47 -0.95
CA THR A 192 -14.09 12.72 -1.02
C THR A 192 -13.55 13.80 -0.07
N GLU A 193 -12.86 13.39 0.97
CA GLU A 193 -12.23 14.23 2.00
C GLU A 193 -11.02 15.02 1.48
N ASN A 194 -10.48 14.64 0.33
CA ASN A 194 -9.22 15.19 -0.19
C ASN A 194 -9.41 16.26 -1.28
N GLY A 195 -10.65 16.51 -1.71
CA GLY A 195 -10.96 17.48 -2.77
C GLY A 195 -10.53 18.90 -2.45
N HIS A 196 -10.79 19.38 -1.22
CA HIS A 196 -10.43 20.76 -0.83
C HIS A 196 -8.92 20.99 -0.87
N MET A 197 -8.11 20.02 -0.42
CA MET A 197 -6.66 20.13 -0.49
C MET A 197 -6.14 20.15 -1.93
N ALA A 198 -6.77 19.39 -2.83
CA ALA A 198 -6.40 19.41 -4.24
C ALA A 198 -6.63 20.81 -4.84
N GLU A 199 -7.77 21.42 -4.55
CA GLU A 199 -8.11 22.79 -4.99
C GLU A 199 -7.14 23.82 -4.40
N MET A 200 -6.84 23.73 -3.09
CA MET A 200 -5.86 24.62 -2.44
C MET A 200 -4.46 24.49 -3.04
N GLN A 201 -4.00 23.27 -3.27
CA GLN A 201 -2.71 23.02 -3.92
C GLN A 201 -2.66 23.65 -5.32
N GLN A 202 -3.72 23.49 -6.11
CA GLN A 202 -3.81 24.10 -7.44
C GLN A 202 -3.79 25.64 -7.35
N PHE A 203 -4.57 26.22 -6.43
CA PHE A 203 -4.64 27.66 -6.24
C PHE A 203 -3.31 28.28 -5.79
N LEU A 204 -2.59 27.62 -4.87
CA LEU A 204 -1.29 28.07 -4.40
C LEU A 204 -0.26 28.13 -5.54
N HIS A 205 -0.26 27.11 -6.42
CA HIS A 205 0.62 27.04 -7.59
C HIS A 205 0.15 27.88 -8.79
N PHE A 206 -1.10 28.36 -8.80
CA PHE A 206 -1.64 29.11 -9.94
C PHE A 206 -0.84 30.40 -10.20
N SER A 207 -0.41 30.62 -11.43
CA SER A 207 0.23 31.88 -11.84
C SER A 207 -0.25 32.24 -13.23
N GLU A 208 -0.73 33.47 -13.42
CA GLU A 208 -1.31 33.94 -14.70
C GLU A 208 -0.37 33.75 -15.90
N ASN A 209 0.94 33.64 -15.66
CA ASN A 209 1.99 33.56 -16.68
C ASN A 209 2.62 32.16 -16.83
N GLN A 210 2.10 31.12 -16.15
CA GLN A 210 2.64 29.76 -16.24
C GLN A 210 1.59 28.75 -16.70
N ALA A 211 2.04 27.77 -17.49
CA ALA A 211 1.20 26.64 -17.89
C ALA A 211 0.82 25.81 -16.65
N GLU A 212 -0.43 25.36 -16.60
CA GLU A 212 -0.96 24.53 -15.52
C GLU A 212 -0.11 23.25 -15.37
N THR A 213 0.58 23.13 -14.23
CA THR A 213 1.38 21.95 -13.91
C THR A 213 0.55 20.95 -13.12
N ASP A 214 0.69 19.66 -13.43
CA ASP A 214 0.11 18.56 -12.65
C ASP A 214 0.74 18.50 -11.24
N ASN A 215 0.11 19.23 -10.31
CA ASN A 215 0.53 19.41 -8.91
C ASN A 215 -0.27 18.53 -7.94
N VAL A 216 -1.27 17.79 -8.42
CA VAL A 216 -2.06 16.85 -7.62
C VAL A 216 -2.18 15.52 -8.35
N THR A 217 -1.64 14.47 -7.75
CA THR A 217 -1.79 13.11 -8.27
C THR A 217 -2.77 12.33 -7.42
N PHE A 218 -3.95 12.06 -7.97
CA PHE A 218 -4.87 11.06 -7.43
C PHE A 218 -4.42 9.66 -7.78
N GLY A 219 -4.50 8.73 -6.83
CA GLY A 219 -4.24 7.32 -7.12
C GLY A 219 -4.77 6.40 -6.03
N PRO A 220 -4.78 5.08 -6.27
CA PRO A 220 -5.22 4.14 -5.24
C PRO A 220 -4.32 4.21 -4.01
N SER A 221 -4.87 3.93 -2.82
CA SER A 221 -4.13 3.84 -1.54
C SER A 221 -2.93 2.91 -1.62
N THR A 222 -3.02 1.82 -2.40
CA THR A 222 -1.90 0.91 -2.70
C THR A 222 -0.69 1.58 -3.39
N GLY A 223 -0.89 2.74 -4.00
CA GLY A 223 0.15 3.60 -4.55
C GLY A 223 0.80 4.53 -3.53
N ASN A 224 0.18 4.73 -2.36
CA ASN A 224 0.66 5.57 -1.26
C ASN A 224 1.62 4.82 -0.33
N GLN A 225 2.53 4.04 -0.92
CA GLN A 225 3.41 3.11 -0.20
C GLN A 225 4.30 3.79 0.85
N ARG A 226 4.48 5.10 0.74
CA ARG A 226 5.35 5.88 1.60
C ARG A 226 4.74 6.00 2.99
N ILE A 227 3.50 6.41 3.10
CA ILE A 227 2.79 6.59 4.37
C ILE A 227 2.20 5.28 4.89
N GLU A 228 1.71 4.41 4.01
CA GLU A 228 1.24 3.06 4.36
C GLU A 228 2.30 2.25 5.10
N ARG A 229 3.54 2.38 4.66
CA ARG A 229 4.67 1.77 5.36
C ARG A 229 4.92 2.40 6.73
N TRP A 230 4.75 3.71 6.85
CA TRP A 230 4.92 4.40 8.13
C TRP A 230 3.82 3.97 9.11
N TRP A 231 2.58 3.75 8.64
CA TRP A 231 1.50 3.16 9.44
C TRP A 231 1.85 1.80 10.02
N LEU A 232 2.56 0.94 9.28
CA LEU A 232 3.04 -0.34 9.82
C LEU A 232 3.98 -0.13 11.02
N THR A 233 4.86 0.88 10.97
CA THR A 233 5.73 1.25 12.09
C THR A 233 4.94 1.86 13.24
N LEU A 234 4.03 2.80 12.97
CA LEU A 234 3.15 3.36 14.00
C LEU A 234 2.38 2.23 14.70
N ARG A 235 1.87 1.26 13.94
CA ARG A 235 1.16 0.10 14.46
C ARG A 235 2.04 -0.74 15.38
N SER A 236 3.20 -1.18 14.92
CA SER A 236 4.04 -2.10 15.70
C SER A 236 4.65 -1.46 16.94
N GLU A 237 5.01 -0.18 16.86
CA GLU A 237 5.78 0.49 17.92
C GLU A 237 4.90 1.26 18.93
N CYS A 238 3.65 1.61 18.57
CA CYS A 238 2.82 2.50 19.40
C CYS A 238 1.35 2.08 19.43
N VAL A 239 0.67 2.06 18.29
CA VAL A 239 -0.80 1.89 18.27
C VAL A 239 -1.24 0.53 18.80
N GLN A 240 -0.45 -0.54 18.66
CA GLN A 240 -0.81 -1.84 19.21
C GLN A 240 -1.03 -1.78 20.74
N PHE A 241 -0.21 -1.02 21.47
CA PHE A 241 -0.41 -0.81 22.90
C PHE A 241 -1.76 -0.15 23.21
N TRP A 242 -2.10 0.91 22.47
CA TRP A 242 -3.36 1.63 22.67
C TRP A 242 -4.58 0.78 22.30
N MET A 243 -4.49 -0.01 21.23
CA MET A 243 -5.52 -0.98 20.88
C MET A 243 -5.73 -1.98 22.03
N ASP A 244 -4.67 -2.61 22.51
CA ASP A 244 -4.76 -3.60 23.60
C ASP A 244 -5.27 -2.99 24.91
N LEU A 245 -4.96 -1.72 25.18
CA LEU A 245 -5.44 -0.98 26.35
C LEU A 245 -6.93 -0.64 26.24
N PHE A 246 -7.36 -0.11 25.10
CA PHE A 246 -8.77 0.23 24.88
C PHE A 246 -9.64 -1.03 24.81
N ASP A 247 -9.13 -2.12 24.24
CA ASP A 247 -9.78 -3.43 24.25
C ASP A 247 -10.01 -3.93 25.69
N LYS A 248 -9.01 -3.80 26.58
CA LYS A 248 -9.16 -4.16 28.00
C LYS A 248 -10.21 -3.29 28.70
N LEU A 249 -10.18 -1.98 28.47
CA LEU A 249 -11.20 -1.08 29.00
C LEU A 249 -12.61 -1.48 28.52
N SER A 250 -12.71 -2.03 27.31
CA SER A 250 -13.98 -2.56 26.80
C SER A 250 -14.43 -3.83 27.52
N VAL A 251 -13.53 -4.79 27.69
CA VAL A 251 -13.82 -6.03 28.40
C VAL A 251 -14.23 -5.77 29.86
N ASP A 252 -13.60 -4.79 30.51
CA ASP A 252 -13.87 -4.43 31.90
C ASP A 252 -15.18 -3.63 32.10
N GLY A 253 -15.96 -3.41 31.02
CA GLY A 253 -17.24 -2.69 31.07
C GLY A 253 -17.12 -1.16 31.09
N TYR A 254 -15.90 -0.64 30.95
CA TYR A 254 -15.65 0.79 30.80
C TYR A 254 -15.82 1.27 29.35
N PHE A 255 -16.00 0.34 28.39
CA PHE A 255 -16.23 0.62 26.97
C PHE A 255 -17.12 -0.50 26.35
N SER A 256 -18.10 -0.20 25.50
CA SER A 256 -19.11 -1.21 25.02
C SER A 256 -19.13 -1.38 23.50
N ASP A 257 -19.27 -2.63 23.04
CA ASP A 257 -19.01 -3.15 21.69
C ASP A 257 -20.28 -3.62 20.92
N ASN A 258 -20.25 -3.53 19.59
CA ASN A 258 -20.97 -4.29 18.54
C ASN A 258 -20.56 -3.64 17.19
N PHE A 259 -19.96 -4.26 16.17
CA PHE A 259 -20.10 -5.58 15.52
C PHE A 259 -18.71 -6.06 15.00
N LEU A 260 -18.03 -6.90 15.79
CA LEU A 260 -17.32 -8.15 15.42
C LEU A 260 -17.01 -8.37 13.91
N ASP A 261 -15.82 -8.65 13.38
CA ASP A 261 -14.50 -9.08 13.86
C ASP A 261 -13.56 -9.23 12.62
N LYS A 262 -12.23 -9.33 12.86
CA LYS A 262 -11.18 -10.07 12.07
C LYS A 262 -10.18 -9.23 11.24
N VAL A 263 -8.90 -9.58 11.04
CA VAL A 263 -7.87 -10.44 11.69
C VAL A 263 -6.50 -10.15 10.98
N ARG A 264 -5.40 -10.29 11.74
CA ARG A 264 -3.98 -10.66 11.41
C ARG A 264 -2.92 -9.69 10.84
N GLN A 265 -1.70 -10.06 11.25
CA GLN A 265 -0.36 -9.47 11.11
C GLN A 265 0.32 -9.77 9.77
N ILE A 266 1.22 -8.88 9.31
CA ILE A 266 2.33 -9.20 8.38
C ILE A 266 3.58 -8.35 8.71
N HIS A 267 4.77 -8.97 8.63
CA HIS A 267 6.11 -8.46 8.94
C HIS A 267 6.89 -7.85 7.74
N ASN A 268 7.86 -6.98 8.08
CA ASN A 268 9.16 -6.66 7.41
C ASN A 268 9.19 -5.77 6.14
N SER A 269 10.28 -5.04 5.77
CA SER A 269 11.35 -4.27 6.45
C SER A 269 12.22 -3.51 5.40
N ARG A 270 12.97 -2.51 5.91
CA ARG A 270 13.99 -1.59 5.32
C ARG A 270 13.67 -0.50 4.26
N SER A 271 13.84 0.74 4.72
CA SER A 271 13.80 2.05 4.03
C SER A 271 15.24 2.45 3.64
N PRO A 272 15.44 3.45 2.77
CA PRO A 272 16.77 4.05 2.55
C PRO A 272 17.40 4.52 3.87
N HIS A 273 18.73 4.49 3.96
CA HIS A 273 19.48 4.71 5.19
C HIS A 273 19.76 6.20 5.41
N GLY A 274 19.44 6.71 6.59
CA GLY A 274 19.74 8.07 7.05
C GLY A 274 18.63 8.64 7.94
N ARG A 275 18.93 9.69 8.72
CA ARG A 275 17.95 10.30 9.63
C ARG A 275 16.98 11.19 8.83
N PRO A 276 15.65 10.98 8.90
CA PRO A 276 14.68 11.76 8.13
C PRO A 276 14.85 13.27 8.24
N SER A 277 15.17 13.77 9.43
CA SER A 277 15.45 15.19 9.67
C SER A 277 16.64 15.72 8.87
N ILE A 278 17.71 14.92 8.74
CA ILE A 278 18.92 15.29 7.98
C ILE A 278 18.65 15.21 6.47
N LEU A 279 17.95 14.16 6.01
CA LEU A 279 17.55 14.04 4.61
C LEU A 279 16.67 15.21 4.15
N HIS A 280 15.80 15.70 5.05
CA HIS A 280 14.90 16.81 4.78
C HIS A 280 15.61 18.16 4.80
N ALA A 281 16.46 18.42 5.80
CA ALA A 281 17.13 19.72 5.95
C ALA A 281 18.30 19.92 4.98
N VAL A 282 18.99 18.84 4.58
CA VAL A 282 20.24 18.93 3.79
C VAL A 282 20.24 17.94 2.61
N PRO A 283 19.29 18.07 1.66
CA PRO A 283 19.06 17.04 0.64
C PRO A 283 20.18 16.86 -0.38
N HIS A 284 21.01 17.89 -0.60
CA HIS A 284 22.12 17.86 -1.55
C HIS A 284 23.18 16.80 -1.20
N LEU A 285 23.33 16.45 0.09
CA LEU A 285 24.21 15.36 0.54
C LEU A 285 23.74 13.98 0.08
N TYR A 286 22.48 13.88 -0.37
CA TYR A 286 21.84 12.64 -0.81
C TYR A 286 21.41 12.70 -2.28
N GLY A 287 21.97 13.65 -3.05
CA GLY A 287 21.67 13.82 -4.48
C GLY A 287 20.25 14.37 -4.76
N GLY A 288 19.58 14.94 -3.76
CA GLY A 288 18.29 15.62 -3.90
C GLY A 288 18.41 17.13 -3.80
N ARG A 289 17.35 17.84 -4.20
CA ARG A 289 17.19 19.29 -4.00
C ARG A 289 15.89 19.57 -3.25
N ASP A 290 15.85 20.65 -2.48
CA ASP A 290 14.59 21.10 -1.92
C ASP A 290 13.67 21.54 -3.07
N CYS A 291 12.46 20.97 -3.09
CA CYS A 291 11.46 21.21 -4.13
C CYS A 291 10.28 22.03 -3.60
N LEU A 292 10.44 22.69 -2.43
CA LEU A 292 9.43 23.55 -1.85
C LEU A 292 9.05 24.68 -2.82
N HIS A 293 7.76 24.91 -3.00
CA HIS A 293 7.22 26.03 -3.75
C HIS A 293 6.82 27.12 -2.76
N HIS A 294 7.47 28.28 -2.84
CA HIS A 294 7.11 29.43 -2.01
C HIS A 294 5.76 30.00 -2.46
N VAL A 295 4.91 30.32 -1.49
CA VAL A 295 3.55 30.81 -1.72
C VAL A 295 3.40 32.24 -1.21
N ASP A 296 2.52 32.99 -1.87
CA ASP A 296 2.12 34.33 -1.43
C ASP A 296 1.23 34.24 -0.18
N LEU A 297 1.45 35.13 0.78
CA LEU A 297 0.68 35.20 2.02
C LEU A 297 -0.80 35.53 1.75
N GLU A 298 -1.09 36.33 0.73
CA GLU A 298 -2.49 36.63 0.36
C GLU A 298 -3.25 35.38 -0.06
N LYS A 299 -2.59 34.50 -0.83
CA LYS A 299 -3.19 33.22 -1.22
C LYS A 299 -3.35 32.26 -0.04
N VAL A 300 -2.38 32.25 0.87
CA VAL A 300 -2.47 31.46 2.10
C VAL A 300 -3.71 31.88 2.89
N GLN A 301 -3.96 33.19 3.03
CA GLN A 301 -5.12 33.69 3.77
C GLN A 301 -6.44 33.24 3.15
N VAL A 302 -6.57 33.30 1.81
CA VAL A 302 -7.78 32.82 1.13
C VAL A 302 -8.03 31.33 1.39
N CYS A 303 -6.99 30.50 1.42
CA CYS A 303 -7.13 29.09 1.76
C CYS A 303 -7.52 28.88 3.23
N LEU A 304 -7.00 29.69 4.15
CA LEU A 304 -7.31 29.60 5.58
C LEU A 304 -8.79 29.86 5.88
N ASP A 305 -9.43 30.76 5.13
CA ASP A 305 -10.86 31.06 5.30
C ASP A 305 -11.77 29.85 4.96
N GLU A 306 -11.25 28.88 4.20
CA GLU A 306 -11.94 27.63 3.88
C GLU A 306 -11.58 26.45 4.80
N CYS A 307 -10.67 26.66 5.75
CA CYS A 307 -10.26 25.65 6.73
C CYS A 307 -11.10 25.69 8.01
N VAL A 308 -11.18 24.53 8.68
CA VAL A 308 -11.67 24.43 10.05
C VAL A 308 -10.53 23.93 10.91
N PHE A 309 -10.21 24.67 11.97
CA PHE A 309 -9.17 24.32 12.92
C PHE A 309 -9.77 23.66 14.15
N LYS A 310 -8.95 22.84 14.82
CA LYS A 310 -9.36 22.11 16.01
C LYS A 310 -9.31 23.05 17.22
N ASP A 311 -10.47 23.43 17.72
CA ASP A 311 -10.56 24.20 18.96
C ASP A 311 -10.55 23.30 20.21
N PHE A 312 -11.07 22.06 20.09
CA PHE A 312 -11.23 21.13 21.22
C PHE A 312 -10.80 19.67 20.89
N PRO A 313 -10.29 18.90 21.88
CA PRO A 313 -9.84 17.52 21.69
C PRO A 313 -10.98 16.53 21.46
N CYS A 314 -12.19 16.85 21.91
CA CYS A 314 -13.41 16.06 21.76
C CYS A 314 -14.58 16.99 21.41
N ASP A 315 -15.81 16.55 21.65
CA ASP A 315 -16.99 17.41 21.55
C ASP A 315 -16.89 18.59 22.54
N GLU A 316 -17.33 19.78 22.13
CA GLU A 316 -17.16 21.02 22.91
C GLU A 316 -17.87 20.95 24.26
N ASP A 317 -19.11 20.46 24.28
CA ASP A 317 -19.90 20.30 25.51
C ASP A 317 -19.22 19.28 26.44
N VAL A 318 -18.77 18.15 25.88
CA VAL A 318 -18.05 17.12 26.63
C VAL A 318 -16.73 17.66 27.18
N PHE A 319 -16.02 18.49 26.41
CA PHE A 319 -14.78 19.10 26.86
C PHE A 319 -15.02 20.04 28.03
N HIS A 320 -16.03 20.92 27.95
CA HIS A 320 -16.36 21.84 29.04
C HIS A 320 -16.81 21.11 30.30
N ILE A 321 -17.67 20.09 30.18
CA ILE A 321 -18.07 19.24 31.30
C ILE A 321 -16.83 18.59 31.96
N CYS A 322 -15.91 18.05 31.15
CA CYS A 322 -14.67 17.47 31.69
C CYS A 322 -13.84 18.53 32.44
N VAL A 323 -13.69 19.73 31.89
CA VAL A 323 -12.91 20.81 32.53
C VAL A 323 -13.54 21.23 33.85
N ASP A 324 -14.87 21.36 33.91
CA ASP A 324 -15.60 21.75 35.11
C ASP A 324 -15.47 20.67 36.20
N LEU A 325 -15.69 19.40 35.85
CA LEU A 325 -15.50 18.26 36.76
C LEU A 325 -14.05 18.14 37.24
N MET A 326 -13.07 18.38 36.35
CA MET A 326 -11.67 18.39 36.75
C MET A 326 -11.37 19.50 37.76
N SER A 327 -11.96 20.69 37.58
CA SER A 327 -11.82 21.80 38.51
C SER A 327 -12.49 21.51 39.86
N GLU A 328 -13.72 20.97 39.85
CA GLU A 328 -14.48 20.64 41.06
C GLU A 328 -13.81 19.56 41.89
N TYR A 329 -13.36 18.48 41.25
CA TYR A 329 -12.75 17.33 41.91
C TYR A 329 -11.21 17.43 42.01
N ASN A 330 -10.63 18.57 41.63
CA ASN A 330 -9.18 18.85 41.63
C ASN A 330 -8.35 17.79 40.89
N LEU A 331 -8.89 17.29 39.78
CA LEU A 331 -8.24 16.35 38.88
C LEU A 331 -7.34 17.11 37.90
N LYS A 332 -6.19 16.51 37.52
CA LYS A 332 -5.20 17.17 36.66
C LYS A 332 -4.85 16.34 35.45
N LEU A 333 -4.65 17.04 34.33
CA LEU A 333 -4.03 16.47 33.14
C LEU A 333 -2.58 16.07 33.42
N THR A 334 -2.18 14.96 32.83
CA THR A 334 -0.87 14.32 33.00
C THR A 334 -0.41 13.78 31.66
N ASN A 335 0.90 13.63 31.50
CA ASN A 335 1.50 12.98 30.34
C ASN A 335 1.82 11.51 30.61
N ASP A 336 1.56 11.02 31.83
CA ASP A 336 1.67 9.60 32.14
C ASP A 336 0.43 8.85 31.64
N VAL A 337 0.67 7.72 30.97
CA VAL A 337 -0.39 6.94 30.33
C VAL A 337 -1.35 6.35 31.37
N PHE A 338 -0.85 5.82 32.49
CA PHE A 338 -1.67 5.18 33.50
C PHE A 338 -2.49 6.20 34.28
N GLU A 339 -1.89 7.33 34.64
CA GLU A 339 -2.61 8.43 35.29
C GLU A 339 -3.67 9.04 34.35
N THR A 340 -3.39 9.13 33.04
CA THR A 340 -4.37 9.59 32.04
C THR A 340 -5.55 8.64 31.93
N VAL A 341 -5.31 7.32 31.98
CA VAL A 341 -6.38 6.31 31.99
C VAL A 341 -7.23 6.42 33.26
N ASN A 342 -6.59 6.59 34.42
CA ASN A 342 -7.31 6.78 35.69
C ASN A 342 -8.19 8.03 35.66
N LEU A 343 -7.66 9.14 35.13
CA LEU A 343 -8.39 10.38 34.93
C LEU A 343 -9.62 10.17 34.02
N TYR A 344 -9.45 9.47 32.89
CA TYR A 344 -10.55 9.15 31.98
C TYR A 344 -11.65 8.33 32.66
N ILE A 345 -11.27 7.28 33.41
CA ILE A 345 -12.23 6.43 34.13
C ILE A 345 -13.00 7.26 35.17
N ALA A 346 -12.30 8.10 35.94
CA ALA A 346 -12.92 8.96 36.95
C ALA A 346 -13.91 9.95 36.33
N LEU A 347 -13.52 10.65 35.26
CA LEU A 347 -14.40 11.59 34.56
C LEU A 347 -15.63 10.90 33.98
N ARG A 348 -15.47 9.72 33.36
CA ARG A 348 -16.60 8.96 32.84
C ARG A 348 -17.59 8.55 33.94
N GLN A 349 -17.10 8.14 35.10
CA GLN A 349 -17.96 7.80 36.23
C GLN A 349 -18.72 9.02 36.75
N LEU A 350 -18.04 10.17 36.89
CA LEU A 350 -18.67 11.41 37.33
C LEU A 350 -19.76 11.88 36.35
N ILE A 351 -19.45 11.89 35.05
CA ILE A 351 -20.42 12.27 34.00
C ILE A 351 -21.65 11.35 34.03
N ASN A 352 -21.46 10.03 34.12
CA ASN A 352 -22.59 9.10 34.18
C ASN A 352 -23.45 9.31 35.43
N ASN A 353 -22.83 9.62 36.58
CA ASN A 353 -23.56 9.88 37.82
C ASN A 353 -24.39 11.18 37.75
N GLU A 354 -23.94 12.19 37.00
CA GLU A 354 -24.71 13.43 36.78
C GLU A 354 -25.86 13.26 35.79
N LEU A 355 -25.74 12.33 34.83
CA LEU A 355 -26.77 12.03 33.83
C LEU A 355 -27.89 11.11 34.35
N ASP A 356 -27.64 10.36 35.43
CA ASP A 356 -28.62 9.49 36.10
C ASP A 356 -29.50 10.22 37.13
N HIS A 357 -29.32 11.55 37.29
CA HIS A 357 -30.14 12.45 38.11
C HIS A 357 -30.98 13.39 37.24
#